data_AF-A0A7C3VNM5-F1
#
_entry.id   AF-A0A7C3VNM5-F1
#
_cell.length_a   1.000
_cell.length_b   1.000
_cell.length_c   1.000
_cell.angle_alpha   90.00
_cell.angle_beta   90.00
_cell.angle_gamma   90.00
#
_symmetry.space_group_name_H-M   'P 1'
#
loop_
_entity.id
_entity.type
_entity.pdbx_description
1 polymer ?
#
loop_
_entity_poly.entity_id
_entity_poly.type
_entity_poly.pdbx_seq_one_letter_code
_entity_poly.pdbx_strand_id
1 'polypeptide(L)' 'MAKLSDLIIAHPEIDSFSALELLVAHAGESGEMFLEFDVKPDYRDTPKKWEWRLEAVFAAGLKYV' A
#
# COMPACT_ATOMS: atom_id res chain seq x y z
N MET A 1 13.67 0.30 -0.23
CA MET A 1 12.65 -0.42 0.54
C MET A 1 11.55 0.59 0.81
N ALA A 2 10.32 0.29 0.41
CA ALA A 2 9.18 1.19 0.61
C ALA A 2 8.61 1.02 2.02
N LYS A 3 8.30 2.11 2.69
CA LYS A 3 7.60 2.08 3.99
C LYS A 3 6.15 2.50 3.82
N LEU A 4 5.26 1.84 4.55
CA LEU A 4 3.85 2.15 4.46
C LEU A 4 3.54 3.55 5.02
N SER A 5 4.21 3.94 6.10
CA SER A 5 4.06 5.29 6.67
C SER A 5 4.48 6.38 5.67
N ASP A 6 5.59 6.20 4.96
CA ASP A 6 6.08 7.16 3.96
C ASP A 6 5.08 7.33 2.83
N LEU A 7 4.46 6.24 2.34
CA LEU A 7 3.41 6.29 1.31
C LEU A 7 2.16 7.06 1.80
N ILE A 8 1.75 6.85 3.06
CA ILE A 8 0.59 7.55 3.64
C ILE A 8 0.88 9.04 3.86
N ILE A 9 2.06 9.38 4.36
CA ILE A 9 2.46 10.76 4.64
C ILE A 9 2.67 11.56 3.34
N ALA A 10 3.23 10.92 2.32
CA ALA A 10 3.44 11.55 1.00
C ALA A 10 2.13 11.84 0.26
N HIS A 11 1.05 11.12 0.59
CA HIS A 11 -0.25 11.23 -0.05
C HIS A 11 -1.36 11.53 0.98
N PRO A 12 -1.40 12.73 1.58
CA PRO A 12 -2.42 13.07 2.57
C PRO A 12 -3.85 13.14 1.99
N GLU A 13 -3.99 13.16 0.65
CA GLU A 13 -5.27 13.17 -0.06
C GLU A 13 -6.01 11.83 -0.06
N ILE A 14 -5.33 10.71 0.24
CA ILE A 14 -5.98 9.40 0.27
C ILE A 14 -6.64 9.13 1.62
N ASP A 15 -7.91 8.77 1.56
CA ASP A 15 -8.78 8.55 2.72
C ASP A 15 -9.40 7.14 2.76
N SER A 16 -8.99 6.26 1.86
CA SER A 16 -9.49 4.90 1.73
C SER A 16 -8.36 3.88 1.52
N PHE A 17 -8.60 2.67 2.01
CA PHE A 17 -7.71 1.54 1.85
C PHE A 17 -7.53 1.16 0.37
N SER A 18 -8.59 1.26 -0.45
CA SER A 18 -8.48 0.99 -1.88
C SER A 18 -7.56 1.98 -2.62
N ALA A 19 -7.51 3.24 -2.19
CA ALA A 19 -6.56 4.19 -2.76
C ALA A 19 -5.11 3.89 -2.32
N LEU A 20 -4.92 3.43 -1.08
CA LEU A 20 -3.63 2.95 -0.60
C LEU A 20 -3.13 1.72 -1.38
N GLU A 21 -4.02 0.79 -1.74
CA GLU A 21 -3.68 -0.37 -2.58
C GLU A 21 -3.03 0.07 -3.90
N LEU A 22 -3.57 1.12 -4.55
CA LEU A 22 -3.01 1.65 -5.79
C LEU A 22 -1.61 2.25 -5.61
N LEU A 23 -1.36 2.97 -4.52
CA LEU A 23 -0.03 3.51 -4.21
C LEU A 23 0.99 2.39 -3.98
N VAL A 24 0.57 1.35 -3.26
CA VAL A 24 1.42 0.20 -2.97
C VAL A 24 1.75 -0.59 -4.25
N ALA A 25 0.79 -0.76 -5.16
CA ALA A 25 1.06 -1.33 -6.49
C ALA A 25 2.07 -0.50 -7.28
N HIS A 26 1.94 0.82 -7.26
CA HIS A 26 2.85 1.71 -7.94
C HIS A 26 4.27 1.62 -7.36
N ALA A 27 4.40 1.51 -6.04
CA ALA A 27 5.67 1.28 -5.36
C ALA A 27 6.33 -0.03 -5.83
N GLY A 28 5.55 -1.12 -5.91
CA GLY A 28 6.04 -2.42 -6.42
C GLY A 28 6.55 -2.36 -7.86
N GLU A 29 5.89 -1.61 -8.75
CA GLU A 29 6.37 -1.40 -10.12
C GLU A 29 7.58 -0.46 -10.23
N SER A 30 7.79 0.41 -9.24
CA SER A 30 8.89 1.38 -9.24
C SER A 30 10.26 0.74 -8.95
N GLY A 31 10.32 -0.58 -8.78
CA GLY A 31 11.56 -1.34 -8.58
C GLY A 31 11.91 -1.59 -7.11
N GLU A 32 11.00 -1.25 -6.20
CA GLU A 32 11.13 -1.60 -4.79
C GLU A 32 10.94 -3.10 -4.57
N MET A 33 11.88 -3.74 -3.87
CA MET A 33 11.84 -5.19 -3.63
C MET A 33 11.08 -5.58 -2.35
N PHE A 34 10.93 -4.63 -1.41
CA PHE A 34 10.36 -4.89 -0.09
C PHE A 34 9.44 -3.75 0.34
N LEU A 35 8.30 -4.12 0.92
CA LEU A 35 7.35 -3.23 1.58
C LEU A 35 7.41 -3.46 3.10
N GLU A 36 7.61 -2.40 3.87
CA GLU A 36 7.62 -2.44 5.34
C GLU A 36 6.26 -1.98 5.91
N PHE A 37 5.66 -2.82 6.74
CA PHE A 37 4.42 -2.53 7.48
C PHE A 37 4.72 -1.91 8.84
N ASP A 38 5.28 -0.69 8.83
CA ASP A 38 5.67 0.04 10.05
C ASP A 38 4.50 0.76 10.74
N VAL A 39 3.39 0.94 10.04
CA VAL A 39 2.16 1.52 10.55
C VAL A 39 0.95 0.70 10.12
N LYS A 40 -0.10 0.67 10.95
CA LYS A 40 -1.39 0.12 10.55
C LYS A 40 -2.22 1.23 9.86
N PRO A 41 -2.73 1.04 8.64
CA PRO A 41 -3.65 1.99 8.01
C PRO A 41 -4.89 2.21 8.86
N ASP A 42 -5.26 3.48 9.07
CA ASP A 42 -6.44 3.88 9.85
C ASP A 42 -7.58 4.39 8.94
N TYR A 43 -7.80 3.70 7.82
CA TYR A 43 -8.92 4.00 6.92
C TYR A 43 -10.17 3.26 7.35
N ARG A 44 -11.35 3.88 7.13
CA ARG A 44 -12.66 3.32 7.51
C ARG A 44 -12.92 1.94 6.89
N ASP A 45 -12.41 1.72 5.69
CA ASP A 45 -12.58 0.50 4.88
C ASP A 45 -11.41 -0.49 5.01
N THR A 46 -10.46 -0.25 5.94
CA THR A 46 -9.31 -1.13 6.14
C THR A 46 -9.76 -2.55 6.52
N PRO A 47 -9.47 -3.58 5.69
CA PRO A 47 -9.91 -4.95 5.95
C PRO A 47 -9.07 -5.62 7.04
N LYS A 48 -9.59 -6.69 7.65
CA LYS A 48 -8.86 -7.46 8.68
C LYS A 48 -7.52 -8.04 8.19
N LYS A 49 -7.43 -8.39 6.91
CA LYS A 49 -6.23 -8.98 6.28
C LYS A 49 -5.48 -7.96 5.42
N TRP A 50 -5.41 -6.72 5.89
CA TRP A 50 -4.83 -5.60 5.14
C TRP A 50 -3.37 -5.86 4.74
N GLU A 51 -2.53 -6.38 5.64
CA GLU A 51 -1.11 -6.71 5.34
C GLU A 51 -0.99 -7.63 4.13
N TRP A 52 -1.78 -8.72 4.12
CA TRP A 52 -1.76 -9.68 3.02
C TRP A 52 -2.28 -9.08 1.71
N ARG A 53 -3.25 -8.16 1.76
CA ARG A 53 -3.71 -7.45 0.56
C ARG A 53 -2.65 -6.52 0.00
N LEU A 54 -2.02 -5.71 0.85
CA LEU A 54 -0.96 -4.80 0.43
C LEU A 54 0.23 -5.57 -0.12
N GLU A 55 0.62 -6.67 0.52
CA GLU A 55 1.68 -7.56 0.02
C GLU A 55 1.33 -8.14 -1.36
N ALA A 56 0.10 -8.64 -1.53
CA ALA A 56 -0.35 -9.19 -2.81
C ALA A 56 -0.35 -8.14 -3.92
N VAL A 57 -0.81 -6.93 -3.63
CA VAL A 57 -0.87 -5.81 -4.58
C VAL A 57 0.54 -5.27 -4.90
N PHE A 58 1.41 -5.19 -3.89
CA PHE A 58 2.83 -4.82 -4.05
C PHE A 58 3.56 -5.81 -4.98
N ALA A 59 3.37 -7.11 -4.74
CA ALA A 59 3.99 -8.15 -5.55
C ALA A 59 3.40 -8.24 -6.97
N ALA A 60 2.13 -7.88 -7.16
CA ALA A 60 1.46 -7.96 -8.45
C ALA A 60 1.70 -6.72 -9.34
N GLY A 61 1.86 -5.54 -8.75
CA GLY A 61 1.98 -4.26 -9.47
C GLY A 61 0.66 -3.78 -10.11
N LEU A 62 0.70 -2.67 -10.87
CA LEU A 62 -0.50 -2.04 -11.46
C LEU A 62 -1.25 -2.92 -12.49
N LYS A 63 -0.68 -4.06 -12.90
CA LYS A 63 -1.33 -4.99 -13.82
C LYS A 63 -2.50 -5.77 -13.24
N TYR A 64 -2.69 -5.78 -11.92
CA TYR A 64 -3.68 -6.64 -11.26
C TYR A 64 -4.50 -5.95 -10.15
N VAL A 65 -4.58 -4.63 -10.17
CA VAL A 65 -5.33 -3.80 -9.21
C VAL A 65 -6.63 -3.30 -9.81
#